data_AF-A0A6I7QR12-F1
#
_entry.id   AF-A0A6I7QR12-F1
#
_cell.length_a   1.000
_cell.length_b   1.000
_cell.length_c   1.000
_cell.angle_alpha   90.00
_cell.angle_beta   90.00
_cell.angle_gamma   90.00
#
_symmetry.space_group_name_H-M   'P 1'
#
loop_
_entity.id
_entity.type
_entity.pdbx_description
1 polymer ?
#
loop_
_entity_poly.entity_id
_entity_poly.type
_entity_poly.pdbx_seq_one_letter_code
_entity_poly.pdbx_strand_id
1 'polypeptide(L)'
;MAKIDEQELIQRIRTQLEQEPAVEDPMQIDLVVERRGALLNRRTVVNVSGRIKDETEGRKIEDAIRTSVAGLDNVDVENNLVVPLI
;
A
#
# COMPACT_ATOMS: atom_id res chain seq x y z
N MET A 1 -18.03 8.34 -12.57
CA MET A 1 -16.87 7.58 -12.05
C MET A 1 -15.98 8.56 -11.32
N ALA A 2 -15.99 8.54 -9.98
CA ALA A 2 -15.11 9.39 -9.20
C ALA A 2 -13.66 8.94 -9.46
N LYS A 3 -12.82 9.85 -9.93
CA LYS A 3 -11.37 9.61 -9.93
C LYS A 3 -10.97 9.64 -8.46
N ILE A 4 -10.58 8.51 -7.89
CA ILE A 4 -9.91 8.53 -6.60
C ILE A 4 -8.61 9.28 -6.79
N ASP A 5 -8.40 10.29 -5.96
CA ASP A 5 -7.16 11.03 -5.94
C ASP A 5 -6.07 10.10 -5.40
N GLU A 6 -4.92 10.06 -6.08
CA GLU A 6 -3.76 9.26 -5.66
C GLU A 6 -3.33 9.67 -4.25
N GLN A 7 -3.45 10.96 -3.92
CA GLN A 7 -3.16 11.48 -2.58
C GLN A 7 -4.15 10.97 -1.54
N GLU A 8 -5.45 10.92 -1.88
CA GLU A 8 -6.49 10.41 -0.98
C GLU A 8 -6.26 8.93 -0.68
N LEU A 9 -5.87 8.15 -1.69
CA LEU A 9 -5.57 6.73 -1.52
C LEU A 9 -4.35 6.51 -0.61
N ILE A 10 -3.27 7.28 -0.82
CA ILE A 10 -2.07 7.23 0.03
C ILE A 10 -2.42 7.59 1.47
N GLN A 11 -3.20 8.66 1.68
CA GLN A 11 -3.60 9.09 3.02
C GLN A 11 -4.44 8.02 3.71
N ARG A 12 -5.42 7.44 3.02
CA ARG A 12 -6.26 6.35 3.55
C ARG A 12 -5.43 5.13 3.96
N ILE A 13 -4.44 4.75 3.14
CA ILE A 13 -3.53 3.65 3.46
C ILE A 13 -2.68 4.01 4.68
N ARG A 14 -2.08 5.20 4.73
CA ARG A 14 -1.26 5.64 5.87
C ARG A 14 -2.04 5.62 7.17
N THR A 15 -3.25 6.16 7.19
CA THR A 15 -4.12 6.13 8.37
C THR A 15 -4.39 4.70 8.83
N GLN A 16 -4.54 3.73 7.92
CA GLN A 16 -4.73 2.34 8.28
C GLN A 16 -3.47 1.70 8.85
N LEU A 17 -2.29 2.01 8.29
CA LEU A 17 -1.01 1.50 8.79
C LEU A 17 -0.66 2.08 10.17
N GLU A 18 -0.96 3.35 10.42
CA GLU A 18 -0.79 3.99 11.73
C GLU A 18 -1.70 3.36 12.82
N GLN A 19 -2.81 2.76 12.41
CA GLN A 19 -3.73 2.05 13.30
C GLN A 19 -3.37 0.57 13.50
N GLU A 20 -2.42 0.02 12.73
CA GLU A 20 -2.01 -1.37 12.83
C GLU A 20 -0.85 -1.52 13.85
N PRO A 21 -1.11 -2.03 15.05
CA PRO A 21 -0.10 -2.12 16.11
C PRO A 21 1.05 -3.08 15.80
N ALA A 22 0.90 -3.94 14.78
CA ALA A 22 1.96 -4.83 14.32
C ALA A 22 3.02 -4.12 13.45
N VAL A 23 2.75 -2.90 12.97
CA VAL A 23 3.70 -2.09 12.21
C VAL A 23 4.52 -1.26 13.20
N GLU A 24 5.82 -1.55 13.31
CA GLU A 24 6.67 -0.91 14.33
C GLU A 24 7.02 0.53 13.95
N ASP A 25 7.27 0.77 12.65
CA ASP A 25 7.55 2.11 12.11
C ASP A 25 6.88 2.33 10.76
N PRO A 26 5.60 2.80 10.75
CA PRO A 26 4.88 3.10 9.52
C PRO A 26 5.57 4.16 8.64
N MET A 27 6.44 5.02 9.20
CA MET A 27 7.15 6.05 8.45
C MET A 27 8.27 5.48 7.57
N GLN A 28 8.73 4.26 7.84
CA GLN A 28 9.69 3.55 6.99
C GLN A 28 9.05 2.90 5.76
N ILE A 29 7.72 2.98 5.64
CA ILE A 29 6.96 2.46 4.52
C ILE A 29 6.67 3.58 3.52
N ASP A 30 7.34 3.51 2.39
CA ASP A 30 7.10 4.33 1.21
C ASP A 30 5.93 3.75 0.40
N LEU A 31 5.01 4.65 0.01
CA LEU A 31 3.82 4.34 -0.77
C LEU A 31 3.82 5.19 -2.03
N VAL A 32 3.84 4.54 -3.19
CA VAL A 32 3.79 5.22 -4.50
C VAL A 32 2.62 4.67 -5.29
N VAL A 33 1.68 5.54 -5.62
CA VAL A 33 0.51 5.18 -6.45
C VAL A 33 0.78 5.60 -7.89
N GLU A 34 0.71 4.63 -8.80
CA GLU A 34 0.94 4.84 -10.22
C GLU A 34 -0.27 4.37 -11.03
N ARG A 35 -0.61 5.09 -12.10
CA ARG A 35 -1.58 4.59 -13.09
C ARG A 35 -0.84 3.88 -14.21
N ARG A 36 -0.87 2.55 -14.21
CA ARG A 36 -0.25 1.71 -15.25
C ARG A 36 -1.30 1.24 -16.26
N GLY A 37 -1.01 1.38 -17.56
CA GLY A 37 -1.83 0.84 -18.65
C GLY A 37 -2.21 1.86 -19.74
N ALA A 38 -2.77 1.36 -20.85
CA ALA A 38 -3.18 2.17 -21.99
C ALA A 38 -4.44 3.01 -21.67
N LEU A 39 -4.70 4.06 -22.46
CA LEU A 39 -5.78 5.06 -22.24
C LEU A 39 -7.16 4.50 -21.86
N LEU A 40 -7.46 3.25 -22.22
CA LEU A 40 -8.73 2.53 -21.99
C LEU A 40 -8.67 1.45 -20.88
N ASN A 41 -7.48 1.03 -20.43
CA ASN A 41 -7.27 0.00 -19.39
C ASN A 41 -6.24 0.51 -18.38
N ARG A 42 -6.60 1.55 -17.63
CA ARG A 42 -5.74 2.14 -16.60
C ARG A 42 -6.02 1.43 -15.29
N ARG A 43 -5.07 0.65 -14.79
CA ARG A 43 -5.09 0.13 -13.42
C ARG A 43 -4.31 1.06 -12.52
N THR A 44 -4.82 1.27 -11.32
CA THR A 44 -4.09 1.96 -10.26
C THR A 44 -3.23 0.92 -9.57
N VAL A 45 -1.94 1.16 -9.46
CA VAL A 45 -1.00 0.25 -8.79
C VAL A 45 -0.43 0.97 -7.59
N VAL A 46 -0.61 0.41 -6.40
CA VAL A 46 -0.01 0.87 -5.16
C VAL A 46 1.28 0.08 -4.96
N ASN A 47 2.41 0.74 -5.17
CA ASN A 47 3.73 0.19 -4.85
C ASN A 47 4.03 0.49 -3.39
N VAL A 48 4.38 -0.55 -2.65
CA VAL A 48 4.68 -0.50 -1.22
C VAL A 48 6.13 -0.94 -1.07
N SER A 49 6.98 -0.08 -0.53
CA SER A 49 8.40 -0.38 -0.31
C SER A 49 8.83 0.13 1.04
N GLY A 50 9.81 -0.50 1.66
CA GLY A 50 10.21 -0.12 3.00
C GLY A 50 10.97 -1.23 3.70
N ARG A 51 11.42 -0.94 4.91
CA ARG A 51 12.03 -1.93 5.76
C ARG A 51 11.00 -2.43 6.76
N ILE A 52 10.98 -3.74 6.94
CA ILE A 52 10.15 -4.43 7.91
C ILE A 52 11.04 -5.29 8.79
N LYS A 53 10.62 -5.52 10.02
CA LYS A 53 11.30 -6.35 11.00
C LYS A 53 11.26 -7.82 10.62
N ASP A 54 10.11 -8.30 10.19
CA ASP A 54 9.86 -9.70 9.88
C ASP A 54 8.71 -9.89 8.88
N GLU A 55 8.51 -11.12 8.42
CA GLU A 55 7.44 -11.47 7.49
C GLU A 55 6.03 -11.28 8.08
N THR A 56 5.88 -11.32 9.40
CA THR A 56 4.57 -11.13 10.06
C THR A 56 4.13 -9.69 9.92
N GLU A 57 5.04 -8.73 10.17
CA GLU A 57 4.80 -7.32 9.90
C GLU A 57 4.48 -7.09 8.42
N GLY A 58 5.25 -7.70 7.50
CA GLY A 58 4.99 -7.60 6.06
C GLY A 58 3.59 -8.06 5.66
N ARG A 59 3.09 -9.16 6.25
CA ARG A 59 1.71 -9.63 6.02
C ARG A 59 0.67 -8.69 6.60
N LYS A 60 0.91 -8.12 7.78
CA LYS A 60 -0.01 -7.17 8.42
C LYS A 60 -0.12 -5.87 7.63
N ILE A 61 0.99 -5.38 7.10
CA ILE A 61 1.01 -4.23 6.18
C ILE A 61 0.20 -4.55 4.92
N GLU A 62 0.40 -5.73 4.33
CA GLU A 62 -0.37 -6.13 3.14
C GLU A 62 -1.88 -6.22 3.43
N ASP A 63 -2.28 -6.83 4.54
CA ASP A 63 -3.67 -6.95 4.96
C ASP A 63 -4.32 -5.58 5.20
N ALA A 64 -3.60 -4.66 5.86
CA ALA A 64 -4.04 -3.28 6.08
C ALA A 64 -4.28 -2.56 4.74
N ILE A 65 -3.32 -2.65 3.81
CA ILE A 65 -3.41 -2.01 2.50
C ILE A 65 -4.56 -2.60 1.68
N ARG A 66 -4.70 -3.93 1.65
CA ARG A 66 -5.81 -4.62 0.98
C ARG A 66 -7.16 -4.18 1.54
N THR A 67 -7.27 -3.99 2.85
CA THR A 67 -8.48 -3.48 3.51
C THR A 67 -8.76 -2.04 3.10
N SER A 68 -7.73 -1.18 3.00
CA SER A 68 -7.87 0.21 2.55
C SER A 68 -8.30 0.34 1.09
N VAL A 69 -7.90 -0.59 0.22
CA VAL A 69 -8.29 -0.59 -1.20
C VAL A 69 -9.49 -1.49 -1.49
N ALA A 70 -10.04 -2.17 -0.48
CA ALA A 70 -11.21 -3.04 -0.65
C ALA A 70 -12.41 -2.24 -1.17
N GLY A 71 -13.04 -2.75 -2.21
CA GLY A 71 -14.15 -2.10 -2.91
C GLY A 71 -13.73 -1.03 -3.93
N LEU A 72 -12.43 -0.84 -4.15
CA LEU A 72 -11.93 -0.03 -5.27
C LEU A 72 -11.68 -0.92 -6.49
N ASP A 73 -12.34 -0.60 -7.60
CA ASP A 73 -12.15 -1.34 -8.85
C ASP A 73 -10.79 -1.00 -9.48
N ASN A 74 -10.10 -2.02 -10.00
CA ASN A 74 -8.83 -1.91 -10.73
C ASN A 74 -7.66 -1.33 -9.92
N VAL A 75 -7.58 -1.65 -8.62
CA VAL A 75 -6.42 -1.35 -7.77
C VAL A 75 -5.60 -2.62 -7.52
N ASP A 76 -4.36 -2.62 -8.00
CA ASP A 76 -3.36 -3.65 -7.70
C ASP A 76 -2.41 -3.15 -6.60
N VAL A 77 -1.89 -4.06 -5.77
CA VAL A 77 -0.91 -3.77 -4.73
C VAL A 77 0.36 -4.56 -5.02
N GLU A 78 1.49 -3.87 -5.17
CA GLU A 78 2.81 -4.46 -5.38
C GLU A 78 3.63 -4.29 -4.10
N ASN A 79 3.90 -5.41 -3.40
CA ASN A 79 4.65 -5.43 -2.15
C ASN A 79 6.14 -5.68 -2.41
N ASN A 80 6.97 -4.69 -2.08
CA ASN A 80 8.43 -4.70 -2.20
C ASN A 80 9.10 -4.42 -0.83
N LEU A 81 8.46 -4.83 0.27
CA LEU A 81 9.02 -4.71 1.61
C LEU A 81 10.22 -5.64 1.77
N VAL A 82 11.25 -5.17 2.47
CA VAL A 82 12.49 -5.91 2.67
C VAL A 82 12.72 -6.17 4.16
N VAL A 83 12.97 -7.43 4.51
CA VAL A 83 13.46 -7.83 5.83
C VAL A 83 14.99 -7.72 5.83
N PRO A 84 15.62 -6.87 6.65
CA PRO A 84 17.06 -6.77 6.72
C PRO A 84 17.65 -8.04 7.35
N LEU A 85 18.66 -8.63 6.69
CA LEU A 85 19.46 -9.72 7.25
C LEU A 85 20.46 -9.10 8.23
N ILE A 86 20.18 -9.21 9.54
CA ILE A 86 21.07 -8.77 10.63
C ILE A 86 22.01 -9.90 11.01
#